data_AF-A0A9E2E1L5-F1
#
_entry.id   AF-A0A9E2E1L5-F1
#
_cell.length_a   1.000
_cell.length_b   1.000
_cell.length_c   1.000
_cell.angle_alpha   90.00
_cell.angle_beta   90.00
_cell.angle_gamma   90.00
#
_symmetry.space_group_name_H-M   'P 1'
#
loop_
_entity.id
_entity.type
_entity.pdbx_description
1 polymer ?
#
loop_
_entity_poly.entity_id
_entity_poly.type
_entity_poly.pdbx_seq_one_letter_code
_entity_poly.pdbx_strand_id
1 'polypeptide(L)'
;MKYLTRFAFIAAWLFLCAADLQAAETKPHIVLLSGESLYGSATTLPKFAKQLEQQHGYRCTTIVREGEHRFPSLDALSQADLVVVFARRMQLPAEQLGQVKRYVESGKPVIGLRTASHAIQNWLEFDKLVLGGNYHGHHKNNLSGNASVVPATKGHSILIGVADEFKMGGSLYKNTPLANAAKPLLSGTVAGHPAEPVAWTHNYRGNRTFYTSLGHADDFANPNFHKLVTNAIAWCLGAEAKPSAADIAAKYSVEAGEPFRIGVALFEKMWRDDKLTLLDVRTTPEYQAGHLPGTRWIDWFSPAFADEVAKLDKDKFYLVYCAGGVRSARACKKMTGMGFKYLVDLAPGFKGWKAAGNAIEKP
;
A
#
# COMPACT_ATOMS: atom_id res chain seq x y z
N MET A 1 -45.63 -43.84 36.63
CA MET A 1 -45.38 -42.39 36.66
C MET A 1 -43.96 -42.16 37.19
N LYS A 2 -43.04 -41.69 36.34
CA LYS A 2 -41.75 -41.01 36.62
C LYS A 2 -40.63 -41.82 37.32
N TYR A 3 -39.66 -42.35 36.57
CA TYR A 3 -38.33 -41.77 36.24
C TYR A 3 -37.40 -41.58 37.45
N LEU A 4 -36.27 -42.30 37.53
CA LEU A 4 -34.99 -41.74 37.99
C LEU A 4 -33.77 -42.64 37.62
N THR A 5 -32.83 -42.02 36.89
CA THR A 5 -31.37 -42.19 36.92
C THR A 5 -30.70 -43.54 36.62
N ARG A 6 -30.14 -43.65 35.41
CA ARG A 6 -28.87 -44.35 35.14
C ARG A 6 -27.88 -43.38 34.48
N PHE A 7 -26.78 -43.12 35.16
CA PHE A 7 -25.57 -42.49 34.61
C PHE A 7 -24.45 -43.53 34.66
N ALA A 8 -23.84 -43.84 33.51
CA ALA A 8 -22.43 -44.20 33.39
C ALA A 8 -22.02 -44.20 31.91
N PHE A 9 -20.91 -43.52 31.65
CA PHE A 9 -20.29 -43.23 30.37
C PHE A 9 -19.82 -44.48 29.60
N ILE A 10 -19.95 -44.47 28.27
CA ILE A 10 -18.86 -44.85 27.35
C ILE A 10 -18.88 -43.87 26.16
N ALA A 11 -17.85 -43.03 26.12
CA ALA A 11 -17.45 -42.27 24.96
C ALA A 11 -16.84 -43.20 23.91
N ALA A 12 -17.11 -42.97 22.62
CA ALA A 12 -16.09 -42.76 21.59
C ALA A 12 -16.69 -42.85 20.18
N TRP A 13 -16.01 -42.19 19.24
CA TRP A 13 -16.16 -42.21 17.78
C TRP A 13 -17.21 -41.28 17.15
N LEU A 14 -16.91 -39.99 17.18
CA LEU A 14 -17.12 -39.13 16.02
C LEU A 14 -15.75 -38.66 15.55
N PHE A 15 -15.29 -39.30 14.47
CA PHE A 15 -14.03 -39.05 13.81
C PHE A 15 -13.96 -37.62 13.26
N LEU A 16 -12.76 -37.06 13.33
CA LEU A 16 -12.39 -35.71 12.90
C LEU A 16 -12.84 -35.43 11.46
N CYS A 17 -13.72 -34.45 11.30
CA CYS A 17 -13.60 -33.49 10.20
C CYS A 17 -13.08 -32.19 10.78
N ALA A 18 -11.79 -32.15 11.09
CA ALA A 18 -11.06 -30.89 11.15
C ALA A 18 -10.91 -30.43 9.69
N ALA A 19 -11.99 -29.88 9.13
CA ALA A 19 -11.84 -29.03 7.97
C ALA A 19 -10.99 -27.85 8.43
N ASP A 20 -9.87 -27.63 7.76
CA ASP A 20 -9.08 -26.41 7.85
C ASP A 20 -10.01 -25.21 7.61
N LEU A 21 -10.54 -24.65 8.69
CA LEU A 21 -11.00 -23.28 8.75
C LEU A 21 -9.73 -22.42 8.71
N GLN A 22 -9.11 -22.32 7.54
CA GLN A 22 -8.44 -21.07 7.19
C GLN A 22 -9.51 -20.00 7.38
N ALA A 23 -9.42 -19.24 8.47
CA ALA A 23 -10.20 -18.03 8.63
C ALA A 23 -9.98 -17.22 7.36
N ALA A 24 -11.01 -17.10 6.53
CA ALA A 24 -10.94 -16.28 5.33
C ALA A 24 -10.49 -14.89 5.78
N GLU A 25 -9.29 -14.48 5.36
CA GLU A 25 -8.68 -13.24 5.81
C GLU A 25 -9.65 -12.09 5.51
N THR A 26 -10.19 -11.47 6.54
CA THR A 26 -11.22 -10.45 6.38
C THR A 26 -10.57 -9.23 5.75
N LYS A 27 -10.95 -8.92 4.50
CA LYS A 27 -10.46 -7.74 3.77
C LYS A 27 -10.76 -6.47 4.57
N PRO A 28 -9.76 -5.61 4.86
CA PRO A 28 -9.99 -4.35 5.54
C PRO A 28 -11.04 -3.51 4.79
N HIS A 29 -11.96 -2.91 5.54
CA HIS A 29 -13.07 -2.15 5.02
C HIS A 29 -12.79 -0.64 5.03
N ILE A 30 -12.79 -0.04 3.85
CA ILE A 30 -12.56 1.39 3.63
C ILE A 30 -13.90 2.06 3.30
N VAL A 31 -14.28 3.08 4.07
CA VAL A 31 -15.42 3.94 3.73
C VAL A 31 -14.92 5.25 3.15
N LEU A 32 -15.39 5.61 1.94
CA LEU A 32 -15.02 6.83 1.24
C LEU A 32 -16.20 7.80 1.22
N LEU A 33 -16.09 8.92 1.93
CA LEU A 33 -17.12 9.96 2.02
C LEU A 33 -16.90 11.01 0.93
N SER A 34 -17.79 11.02 -0.06
CA SER A 34 -17.83 11.97 -1.18
C SER A 34 -18.83 13.08 -0.90
N GLY A 35 -18.38 14.16 -0.26
CA GLY A 35 -19.22 15.26 0.21
C GLY A 35 -18.98 16.60 -0.47
N GLU A 36 -18.22 16.63 -1.57
CA GLU A 36 -17.92 17.86 -2.30
C GLU A 36 -18.34 17.74 -3.77
N SER A 37 -18.71 18.87 -4.40
CA SER A 37 -19.14 18.91 -5.81
C SER A 37 -18.27 19.78 -6.70
N LEU A 38 -17.21 20.38 -6.15
CA LEU A 38 -16.35 21.32 -6.87
C LEU A 38 -15.28 20.59 -7.69
N TYR A 39 -14.79 19.47 -7.18
CA TYR A 39 -13.68 18.69 -7.74
C TYR A 39 -14.12 17.31 -8.26
N GLY A 40 -15.40 16.98 -8.12
CA GLY A 40 -15.99 15.79 -8.72
C GLY A 40 -15.76 14.50 -7.93
N SER A 41 -15.67 14.57 -6.59
CA SER A 41 -15.50 13.41 -5.69
C SER A 41 -16.53 12.31 -5.92
N ALA A 42 -17.76 12.67 -6.32
CA ALA A 42 -18.83 11.71 -6.67
C ALA A 42 -18.49 10.83 -7.89
N THR A 43 -17.52 11.24 -8.70
CA THR A 43 -17.00 10.46 -9.83
C THR A 43 -15.63 9.84 -9.53
N THR A 44 -14.73 10.58 -8.87
CA THR A 44 -13.35 10.11 -8.64
C THR A 44 -13.28 9.06 -7.54
N LEU A 45 -13.99 9.22 -6.42
CA LEU A 45 -13.94 8.26 -5.32
C LEU A 45 -14.50 6.88 -5.67
N PRO A 46 -15.66 6.74 -6.36
CA PRO A 46 -16.11 5.41 -6.78
C PRO A 46 -15.13 4.68 -7.71
N LYS A 47 -14.48 5.41 -8.62
CA LYS A 47 -13.45 4.83 -9.51
C LYS A 47 -12.23 4.38 -8.71
N PHE A 48 -11.77 5.21 -7.78
CA PHE A 48 -10.64 4.89 -6.92
C PHE A 48 -10.95 3.71 -5.99
N ALA A 49 -12.15 3.65 -5.41
CA ALA A 49 -12.63 2.53 -4.60
C ALA A 49 -12.57 1.20 -5.38
N LYS A 50 -13.05 1.18 -6.63
CA LYS A 50 -12.97 0.00 -7.50
C LYS A 50 -11.53 -0.44 -7.76
N GLN A 51 -10.60 0.51 -7.92
CA GLN A 51 -9.17 0.18 -8.06
C GLN A 51 -8.60 -0.44 -6.78
N LEU A 52 -8.93 0.12 -5.61
CA LEU A 52 -8.54 -0.43 -4.31
C LEU A 52 -9.03 -1.88 -4.11
N GLU A 53 -10.26 -2.17 -4.51
CA GLU A 53 -10.82 -3.54 -4.45
C GLU A 53 -10.12 -4.51 -5.39
N GLN A 54 -9.84 -4.07 -6.63
CA GLN A 54 -9.26 -4.92 -7.68
C GLN A 54 -7.76 -5.17 -7.50
N GLN A 55 -7.01 -4.17 -7.01
CA GLN A 55 -5.55 -4.19 -7.01
C GLN A 55 -4.94 -4.37 -5.63
N HIS A 56 -5.69 -4.03 -4.57
CA HIS A 56 -5.16 -4.01 -3.20
C HIS A 56 -5.93 -4.91 -2.24
N GLY A 57 -6.98 -5.59 -2.71
CA GLY A 57 -7.71 -6.57 -1.91
C GLY A 57 -8.51 -5.97 -0.75
N TYR A 58 -8.83 -4.67 -0.80
CA TYR A 58 -9.71 -4.03 0.18
C TYR A 58 -11.18 -4.28 -0.14
N ARG A 59 -12.05 -4.08 0.86
CA ARG A 59 -13.50 -3.89 0.65
C ARG A 59 -13.76 -2.39 0.71
N CYS A 60 -14.48 -1.81 -0.25
CA CYS A 60 -14.77 -0.38 -0.24
C CYS A 60 -16.27 -0.07 -0.22
N THR A 61 -16.68 0.91 0.57
CA THR A 61 -18.02 1.52 0.50
C THR A 61 -17.87 2.99 0.20
N THR A 62 -18.31 3.44 -0.98
CA THR A 62 -18.35 4.86 -1.30
C THR A 62 -19.72 5.44 -0.96
N ILE A 63 -19.74 6.50 -0.15
CA ILE A 63 -20.95 7.19 0.25
C ILE A 63 -20.91 8.59 -0.35
N VAL A 64 -21.76 8.83 -1.34
CA VAL A 64 -21.94 10.15 -1.96
C VAL A 64 -23.02 10.89 -1.19
N ARG A 65 -22.76 12.16 -0.85
CA ARG A 65 -23.74 12.99 -0.14
C ARG A 65 -25.08 13.06 -0.87
N GLU A 66 -26.14 13.15 -0.10
CA GLU A 66 -27.49 13.48 -0.56
C GLU A 66 -27.82 14.90 -0.11
N GLY A 67 -28.28 15.73 -1.05
CA GLY A 67 -28.43 17.17 -0.82
C GLY A 67 -27.11 17.82 -0.40
N GLU A 68 -27.19 18.90 0.38
CA GLU A 68 -26.00 19.69 0.74
C GLU A 68 -25.24 19.14 1.96
N HIS A 69 -25.95 18.47 2.87
CA HIS A 69 -25.47 18.31 4.25
C HIS A 69 -25.64 16.91 4.82
N ARG A 70 -26.08 15.92 4.04
CA ARG A 70 -26.36 14.57 4.53
C ARG A 70 -25.56 13.53 3.76
N PHE A 71 -25.14 12.47 4.44
CA PHE A 71 -24.64 11.25 3.82
C PHE A 71 -25.67 10.13 3.98
N PRO A 72 -26.13 9.46 2.90
CA PRO A 72 -26.95 8.26 3.04
C PRO A 72 -26.13 7.12 3.68
N SER A 73 -26.75 6.26 4.47
CA SER A 73 -26.11 5.04 5.00
C SER A 73 -24.79 5.24 5.79
N LEU A 74 -24.70 6.33 6.57
CA LEU A 74 -23.50 6.66 7.35
C LEU A 74 -23.25 5.70 8.53
N ASP A 75 -24.19 4.81 8.84
CA ASP A 75 -24.02 3.70 9.78
C ASP A 75 -22.88 2.74 9.39
N ALA A 76 -22.51 2.69 8.11
CA ALA A 76 -21.35 1.95 7.61
C ALA A 76 -20.02 2.31 8.30
N LEU A 77 -19.90 3.52 8.89
CA LEU A 77 -18.71 3.91 9.65
C LEU A 77 -18.42 2.97 10.83
N SER A 78 -19.45 2.35 11.42
CA SER A 78 -19.29 1.42 12.55
C SER A 78 -18.45 0.18 12.21
N GLN A 79 -18.48 -0.23 10.94
CA GLN A 79 -17.76 -1.39 10.41
C GLN A 79 -16.54 -1.00 9.59
N ALA A 80 -16.20 0.29 9.50
CA ALA A 80 -15.03 0.74 8.75
C ALA A 80 -13.75 0.47 9.55
N ASP A 81 -12.70 0.04 8.86
CA ASP A 81 -11.33 0.02 9.38
C ASP A 81 -10.61 1.32 9.08
N LEU A 82 -10.92 1.98 7.95
CA LEU A 82 -10.40 3.29 7.56
C LEU A 82 -11.49 4.16 6.92
N VAL A 83 -11.48 5.46 7.21
CA VAL A 83 -12.37 6.44 6.57
C VAL A 83 -11.58 7.46 5.76
N VAL A 84 -11.92 7.58 4.48
CA VAL A 84 -11.44 8.65 3.59
C VAL A 84 -12.50 9.75 3.53
N VAL A 85 -12.13 10.97 3.89
CA VAL A 85 -13.01 12.14 3.85
C VAL A 85 -12.60 13.01 2.66
N PHE A 86 -13.51 13.17 1.69
CA PHE A 86 -13.42 14.17 0.64
C PHE A 86 -14.74 14.95 0.58
N ALA A 87 -14.90 15.89 1.50
CA ALA A 87 -16.12 16.66 1.68
C ALA A 87 -15.80 18.15 1.81
N ARG A 88 -16.81 19.01 1.64
CA ARG A 88 -16.61 20.46 1.68
C ARG A 88 -17.81 21.17 2.30
N ARG A 89 -17.56 21.97 3.34
CA ARG A 89 -18.51 22.93 3.93
C ARG A 89 -19.90 22.34 4.25
N MET A 90 -19.93 21.12 4.78
CA MET A 90 -21.16 20.45 5.19
C MET A 90 -21.56 20.83 6.61
N GLN A 91 -22.85 21.05 6.84
CA GLN A 91 -23.45 21.23 8.16
C GLN A 91 -24.17 19.93 8.57
N LEU A 92 -23.41 18.90 8.99
CA LEU A 92 -23.98 17.57 9.20
C LEU A 92 -25.12 17.58 10.24
N PRO A 93 -26.24 16.85 10.02
CA PRO A 93 -27.23 16.61 11.07
C PRO A 93 -26.58 16.09 12.36
N ALA A 94 -27.11 16.44 13.53
CA ALA A 94 -26.50 16.13 14.82
C ALA A 94 -26.17 14.63 15.00
N GLU A 95 -27.06 13.75 14.54
CA GLU A 95 -26.85 12.31 14.53
C GLU A 95 -25.62 11.89 13.70
N GLN A 96 -25.50 12.42 12.48
CA GLN A 96 -24.39 12.12 11.57
C GLN A 96 -23.07 12.69 12.06
N LEU A 97 -23.09 13.91 12.61
CA LEU A 97 -21.92 14.46 13.28
C LEU A 97 -21.48 13.56 14.44
N GLY A 98 -22.44 13.04 15.21
CA GLY A 98 -22.19 12.08 16.28
C GLY A 98 -21.59 10.76 15.79
N GLN A 99 -22.02 10.25 14.63
CA GLN A 99 -21.43 9.06 13.99
C GLN A 99 -19.97 9.29 13.59
N VAL A 100 -19.67 10.42 12.91
CA VAL A 100 -18.30 10.76 12.50
C VAL A 100 -17.40 10.94 13.73
N LYS A 101 -17.86 11.68 14.74
CA LYS A 101 -17.09 11.86 15.99
C LYS A 101 -16.82 10.52 16.68
N ARG A 102 -17.82 9.65 16.83
CA ARG A 102 -17.63 8.31 17.42
C ARG A 102 -16.61 7.47 16.66
N TYR A 103 -16.60 7.54 15.33
CA TYR A 103 -15.58 6.85 14.54
C TYR A 103 -14.18 7.40 14.85
N VAL A 104 -13.98 8.72 14.80
CA VAL A 104 -12.69 9.35 15.10
C VAL A 104 -12.22 9.02 16.52
N GLU A 105 -13.13 9.11 17.49
CA GLU A 105 -12.85 8.87 18.91
C GLU A 105 -12.57 7.39 19.22
N SER A 106 -12.89 6.46 18.31
CA SER A 106 -12.51 5.05 18.44
C SER A 106 -11.02 4.78 18.17
N GLY A 107 -10.26 5.78 17.69
CA GLY A 107 -8.83 5.66 17.38
C GLY A 107 -8.54 5.02 16.03
N LYS A 108 -9.56 4.75 15.21
CA LYS A 108 -9.41 4.19 13.86
C LYS A 108 -8.90 5.23 12.84
N PRO A 109 -8.13 4.80 11.82
CA PRO A 109 -7.47 5.69 10.88
C PRO A 109 -8.39 6.60 10.06
N VAL A 110 -7.94 7.84 9.82
CA VAL A 110 -8.62 8.80 8.95
C VAL A 110 -7.68 9.28 7.84
N ILE A 111 -8.21 9.42 6.63
CA ILE A 111 -7.54 10.12 5.54
C ILE A 111 -8.37 11.34 5.14
N GLY A 112 -7.78 12.52 5.11
CA GLY A 112 -8.41 13.73 4.58
C GLY A 112 -7.85 14.11 3.22
N LEU A 113 -8.72 14.32 2.23
CA LEU A 113 -8.35 14.78 0.90
C LEU A 113 -8.86 16.21 0.66
N ARG A 114 -7.97 17.07 0.16
CA ARG A 114 -8.26 18.44 -0.29
C ARG A 114 -9.11 19.22 0.70
N THR A 115 -10.40 19.37 0.42
CA THR A 115 -11.34 20.18 1.21
C THR A 115 -11.73 19.57 2.55
N ALA A 116 -11.23 18.38 2.88
CA ALA A 116 -11.40 17.75 4.18
C ALA A 116 -11.04 18.67 5.36
N SER A 117 -10.06 19.57 5.18
CA SER A 117 -9.66 20.60 6.15
C SER A 117 -10.77 21.59 6.52
N HIS A 118 -11.83 21.65 5.73
CA HIS A 118 -13.00 22.48 6.01
C HIS A 118 -14.28 21.74 5.61
N ALA A 119 -14.28 20.41 5.79
CA ALA A 119 -15.39 19.55 5.44
C ALA A 119 -16.62 19.77 6.32
N ILE A 120 -16.45 19.95 7.63
CA ILE A 120 -17.55 19.90 8.61
C ILE A 120 -17.65 21.25 9.34
N GLN A 121 -18.63 22.08 8.94
CA GLN A 121 -18.76 23.46 9.45
C GLN A 121 -19.23 23.53 10.90
N ASN A 122 -19.95 22.51 11.37
CA ASN A 122 -20.32 22.36 12.78
C ASN A 122 -19.30 21.55 13.60
N TRP A 123 -18.08 21.39 13.09
CA TRP A 123 -16.91 20.86 13.81
C TRP A 123 -15.61 21.27 13.11
N LEU A 124 -15.31 22.57 13.14
CA LEU A 124 -14.13 23.15 12.47
C LEU A 124 -12.82 22.64 13.06
N GLU A 125 -12.81 22.23 14.33
CA GLU A 125 -11.66 21.67 15.01
C GLU A 125 -11.21 20.33 14.41
N PHE A 126 -12.02 19.70 13.54
CA PHE A 126 -11.64 18.50 12.80
C PHE A 126 -10.30 18.67 12.06
N ASP A 127 -10.05 19.83 11.45
CA ASP A 127 -8.80 20.09 10.73
C ASP A 127 -7.60 20.04 11.67
N LYS A 128 -7.62 20.85 12.71
CA LYS A 128 -6.48 21.00 13.62
C LYS A 128 -6.28 19.79 14.53
N LEU A 129 -7.37 19.20 15.02
CA LEU A 129 -7.30 18.10 15.97
C LEU A 129 -7.09 16.75 15.30
N VAL A 130 -7.81 16.46 14.21
CA VAL A 130 -7.80 15.13 13.59
C VAL A 130 -6.79 15.10 12.45
N LEU A 131 -6.88 16.05 11.52
CA LEU A 131 -6.01 16.07 10.34
C LEU A 131 -4.63 16.64 10.67
N GLY A 132 -4.48 17.39 11.77
CA GLY A 132 -3.24 18.10 12.12
C GLY A 132 -2.97 19.33 11.25
N GLY A 133 -3.97 19.78 10.50
CA GLY A 133 -3.91 20.92 9.60
C GLY A 133 -4.16 22.27 10.27
N ASN A 134 -4.14 23.31 9.45
CA ASN A 134 -4.43 24.67 9.86
C ASN A 134 -4.77 25.50 8.61
N TYR A 135 -5.87 25.15 7.94
CA TYR A 135 -6.23 25.72 6.65
C TYR A 135 -6.69 27.19 6.75
N HIS A 136 -6.00 28.09 6.02
CA HIS A 136 -6.29 29.53 5.95
C HIS A 136 -6.66 30.03 4.55
N GLY A 137 -7.20 29.15 3.71
CA GLY A 137 -7.49 29.46 2.31
C GLY A 137 -6.40 28.98 1.36
N HIS A 138 -6.36 29.57 0.16
CA HIS A 138 -5.46 29.14 -0.90
C HIS A 138 -4.97 30.31 -1.76
N HIS A 139 -3.89 30.09 -2.50
CA HIS A 139 -3.38 31.00 -3.52
C HIS A 139 -4.28 30.99 -4.78
N LYS A 140 -4.01 31.88 -5.74
CA LYS A 140 -4.83 32.02 -6.95
C LYS A 140 -4.90 30.71 -7.74
N ASN A 141 -6.09 30.39 -8.26
CA ASN A 141 -6.36 29.12 -8.96
C ASN A 141 -5.62 28.97 -10.30
N ASN A 142 -5.15 30.06 -10.90
CA ASN A 142 -4.42 30.04 -12.17
C ASN A 142 -2.90 29.80 -11.99
N LEU A 143 -2.43 29.67 -10.75
CA LEU A 143 -1.03 29.35 -10.49
C LEU A 143 -0.82 27.84 -10.58
N SER A 144 0.10 27.43 -11.46
CA SER A 144 0.60 26.06 -11.50
C SER A 144 1.70 25.90 -10.45
N GLY A 145 1.79 24.71 -9.87
CA GLY A 145 2.85 24.41 -8.91
C GLY A 145 3.22 22.94 -8.87
N ASN A 146 4.23 22.65 -8.06
CA ASN A 146 4.77 21.30 -7.85
C ASN A 146 4.64 20.91 -6.38
N ALA A 147 4.47 19.62 -6.14
CA ALA A 147 4.66 18.99 -4.84
C ALA A 147 5.99 18.25 -4.84
N SER A 148 6.81 18.47 -3.82
CA SER A 148 8.15 17.90 -3.70
C SER A 148 8.32 17.22 -2.35
N VAL A 149 9.05 16.10 -2.32
CA VAL A 149 9.34 15.33 -1.10
C VAL A 149 10.16 16.15 -0.12
N VAL A 150 9.74 16.19 1.14
CA VAL A 150 10.53 16.77 2.23
C VAL A 150 11.78 15.88 2.45
N PRO A 151 13.01 16.39 2.29
CA PRO A 151 14.22 15.55 2.25
C PRO A 151 14.40 14.63 3.46
N ALA A 152 14.06 15.11 4.66
CA ALA A 152 14.19 14.35 5.91
C ALA A 152 13.21 13.16 6.02
N THR A 153 12.23 13.05 5.12
CA THR A 153 11.23 11.97 5.13
C THR A 153 11.43 10.97 3.99
N LYS A 154 12.51 11.11 3.21
CA LYS A 154 12.90 10.11 2.20
C LYS A 154 13.01 8.73 2.87
N GLY A 155 12.31 7.75 2.32
CA GLY A 155 12.20 6.39 2.87
C GLY A 155 10.96 6.13 3.73
N HIS A 156 10.14 7.15 4.05
CA HIS A 156 8.84 6.93 4.67
C HIS A 156 7.97 6.06 3.75
N SER A 157 7.28 5.05 4.30
CA SER A 157 6.55 4.06 3.49
C SER A 157 5.48 4.67 2.56
N ILE A 158 4.85 5.76 2.99
CA ILE A 158 3.91 6.55 2.16
C ILE A 158 4.55 7.05 0.85
N LEU A 159 5.85 7.33 0.83
CA LEU A 159 6.57 7.91 -0.31
C LEU A 159 7.18 6.86 -1.25
N ILE A 160 7.00 5.56 -0.98
CA ILE A 160 7.55 4.49 -1.82
C ILE A 160 6.92 4.56 -3.22
N GLY A 161 7.76 4.72 -4.25
CA GLY A 161 7.33 4.84 -5.66
C GLY A 161 6.66 6.17 -6.00
N VAL A 162 6.67 7.15 -5.09
CA VAL A 162 6.26 8.53 -5.39
C VAL A 162 7.51 9.29 -5.86
N ALA A 163 7.40 10.02 -6.97
CA ALA A 163 8.50 10.84 -7.48
C ALA A 163 8.93 11.91 -6.46
N ASP A 164 10.22 12.26 -6.46
CA ASP A 164 10.78 13.32 -5.60
C ASP A 164 10.11 14.67 -5.84
N GLU A 165 9.61 14.92 -7.06
CA GLU A 165 8.78 16.07 -7.41
C GLU A 165 7.77 15.71 -8.49
N PHE A 166 6.55 16.23 -8.40
CA PHE A 166 5.53 16.11 -9.45
C PHE A 166 4.62 17.33 -9.50
N LYS A 167 4.03 17.58 -10.68
CA LYS A 167 3.06 18.66 -10.87
C LYS A 167 1.80 18.39 -10.06
N MET A 168 1.39 19.36 -9.24
CA MET A 168 0.14 19.29 -8.48
C MET A 168 -1.01 19.96 -9.25
N GLY A 169 -2.22 19.46 -9.01
CA GLY A 169 -3.48 20.03 -9.48
C GLY A 169 -4.07 21.04 -8.50
N GLY A 170 -4.83 21.99 -9.06
CA GLY A 170 -5.53 23.01 -8.30
C GLY A 170 -4.62 24.02 -7.58
N SER A 171 -5.24 24.89 -6.77
CA SER A 171 -4.54 25.91 -5.99
C SER A 171 -3.75 25.36 -4.80
N LEU A 172 -2.63 26.00 -4.47
CA LEU A 172 -1.84 25.76 -3.26
C LEU A 172 -2.57 26.27 -2.02
N TYR A 173 -2.79 25.39 -1.04
CA TYR A 173 -3.43 25.72 0.23
C TYR A 173 -2.42 26.33 1.21
N LYS A 174 -2.89 27.27 2.04
CA LYS A 174 -2.10 27.90 3.10
C LYS A 174 -2.35 27.14 4.40
N ASN A 175 -1.39 26.34 4.83
CA ASN A 175 -1.54 25.40 5.94
C ASN A 175 -0.57 25.66 7.09
N THR A 176 0.42 26.52 6.91
CA THR A 176 1.44 26.80 7.92
C THR A 176 0.91 27.72 9.03
N PRO A 177 1.22 27.45 10.33
CA PRO A 177 1.89 26.24 10.84
C PRO A 177 0.92 25.05 10.98
N LEU A 178 1.43 23.84 10.80
CA LEU A 178 0.70 22.61 11.15
C LEU A 178 0.67 22.40 12.67
N ALA A 179 -0.18 21.47 13.13
CA ALA A 179 -0.14 21.00 14.52
C ALA A 179 1.22 20.37 14.87
N ASN A 180 1.69 20.51 16.11
CA ASN A 180 3.02 20.05 16.54
C ASN A 180 3.29 18.56 16.28
N ALA A 181 2.27 17.71 16.36
CA ALA A 181 2.40 16.28 16.10
C ALA A 181 2.28 15.91 14.61
N ALA A 182 1.96 16.86 13.73
CA ALA A 182 1.92 16.65 12.30
C ALA A 182 3.34 16.61 11.71
N LYS A 183 3.57 15.67 10.79
CA LYS A 183 4.87 15.45 10.14
C LYS A 183 4.73 15.65 8.63
N PRO A 184 5.17 16.81 8.09
CA PRO A 184 5.17 17.07 6.65
C PRO A 184 5.92 16.00 5.87
N LEU A 185 5.28 15.47 4.82
CA LEU A 185 5.88 14.54 3.86
C LEU A 185 6.15 15.22 2.52
N LEU A 186 5.23 16.07 2.06
CA LEU A 186 5.36 16.84 0.81
C LEU A 186 5.21 18.33 1.07
N SER A 187 6.00 19.14 0.36
CA SER A 187 5.90 20.60 0.31
C SER A 187 5.46 21.03 -1.09
N GLY A 188 4.51 21.95 -1.18
CA GLY A 188 4.01 22.53 -2.42
C GLY A 188 4.55 23.92 -2.66
N THR A 189 4.88 24.23 -3.91
CA THR A 189 5.38 25.55 -4.33
C THR A 189 4.60 26.08 -5.51
N VAL A 190 4.35 27.40 -5.53
CA VAL A 190 3.84 28.14 -6.69
C VAL A 190 4.64 29.42 -6.84
N ALA A 191 4.73 29.95 -8.07
CA ALA A 191 5.52 31.15 -8.35
C ALA A 191 5.10 32.34 -7.47
N GLY A 192 6.08 33.00 -6.86
CA GLY A 192 5.89 34.23 -6.08
C GLY A 192 5.28 34.06 -4.69
N HIS A 193 5.18 32.84 -4.17
CA HIS A 193 4.63 32.57 -2.84
C HIS A 193 5.51 31.61 -2.02
N PRO A 194 5.44 31.67 -0.68
CA PRO A 194 6.12 30.71 0.18
C PRO A 194 5.66 29.27 -0.09
N ALA A 195 6.55 28.33 0.19
CA ALA A 195 6.21 26.91 0.16
C ALA A 195 5.26 26.58 1.33
N GLU A 196 4.32 25.67 1.09
CA GLU A 196 3.34 25.22 2.09
C GLU A 196 3.36 23.69 2.20
N PRO A 197 3.08 23.08 3.35
CA PRO A 197 2.89 21.64 3.43
C PRO A 197 1.63 21.24 2.65
N VAL A 198 1.75 20.21 1.80
CA VAL A 198 0.65 19.70 0.96
C VAL A 198 0.31 18.24 1.22
N ALA A 199 1.14 17.52 1.96
CA ALA A 199 0.79 16.22 2.52
C ALA A 199 1.57 15.96 3.81
N TRP A 200 0.92 15.37 4.81
CA TRP A 200 1.53 15.06 6.11
C TRP A 200 0.82 13.91 6.82
N THR A 201 1.53 13.30 7.77
CA THR A 201 0.91 12.39 8.75
C THR A 201 0.61 13.13 10.04
N HIS A 202 -0.35 12.63 10.80
CA HIS A 202 -0.70 13.11 12.12
C HIS A 202 -1.11 11.93 13.02
N ASN A 203 -1.16 12.18 14.34
CA ASN A 203 -1.72 11.23 15.29
C ASN A 203 -2.66 11.94 16.26
N TYR A 204 -3.89 11.47 16.34
CA TYR A 204 -4.89 11.92 17.31
C TYR A 204 -5.47 10.72 18.05
N ARG A 205 -5.21 10.63 19.37
CA ARG A 205 -5.72 9.53 20.21
C ARG A 205 -5.38 8.12 19.68
N GLY A 206 -4.16 7.93 19.18
CA GLY A 206 -3.71 6.64 18.64
C GLY A 206 -4.07 6.40 17.16
N ASN A 207 -4.92 7.25 16.57
CA ASN A 207 -5.27 7.23 15.16
C ASN A 207 -4.03 7.54 14.29
N ARG A 208 -3.74 6.69 13.29
CA ARG A 208 -2.86 7.06 12.17
C ARG A 208 -3.66 7.87 11.17
N THR A 209 -3.41 9.18 11.13
CA THR A 209 -4.07 10.08 10.18
C THR A 209 -3.11 10.50 9.09
N PHE A 210 -3.60 10.57 7.85
CA PHE A 210 -2.91 11.19 6.74
C PHE A 210 -3.80 12.28 6.13
N TYR A 211 -3.22 13.42 5.81
CA TYR A 211 -3.90 14.46 5.06
C TYR A 211 -3.07 14.88 3.86
N THR A 212 -3.76 15.20 2.77
CA THR A 212 -3.18 15.92 1.65
C THR A 212 -4.12 17.00 1.15
N SER A 213 -3.59 18.19 0.86
CA SER A 213 -4.35 19.27 0.21
C SER A 213 -4.53 19.03 -1.30
N LEU A 214 -3.92 17.98 -1.83
CA LEU A 214 -4.13 17.49 -3.20
C LEU A 214 -5.47 16.75 -3.29
N GLY A 215 -6.00 16.62 -4.50
CA GLY A 215 -7.29 15.97 -4.78
C GLY A 215 -8.11 16.68 -5.86
N HIS A 216 -7.49 17.56 -6.64
CA HIS A 216 -8.09 18.07 -7.87
C HIS A 216 -8.30 16.92 -8.87
N ALA A 217 -9.17 17.10 -9.88
CA ALA A 217 -9.33 16.11 -10.94
C ALA A 217 -7.98 15.76 -11.62
N ASP A 218 -7.09 16.75 -11.78
CA ASP A 218 -5.74 16.54 -12.33
C ASP A 218 -4.84 15.72 -11.40
N ASP A 219 -5.03 15.83 -10.08
CA ASP A 219 -4.30 14.98 -9.13
C ASP A 219 -4.77 13.53 -9.26
N PHE A 220 -6.08 13.28 -9.40
CA PHE A 220 -6.61 11.94 -9.69
C PHE A 220 -6.21 11.40 -11.08
N ALA A 221 -5.72 12.24 -11.98
CA ALA A 221 -5.09 11.78 -13.23
C ALA A 221 -3.58 11.50 -13.06
N ASN A 222 -2.97 11.91 -11.94
CA ASN A 222 -1.55 11.79 -11.68
C ASN A 222 -1.22 10.47 -10.95
N PRO A 223 -0.38 9.59 -11.53
CA PRO A 223 -0.01 8.33 -10.89
C PRO A 223 0.71 8.50 -9.55
N ASN A 224 1.45 9.60 -9.36
CA ASN A 224 2.12 9.89 -8.08
C ASN A 224 1.11 10.14 -6.95
N PHE A 225 0.01 10.82 -7.24
CA PHE A 225 -1.06 11.06 -6.26
C PHE A 225 -1.78 9.75 -5.90
N HIS A 226 -2.09 8.91 -6.90
CA HIS A 226 -2.66 7.58 -6.65
C HIS A 226 -1.75 6.75 -5.76
N LYS A 227 -0.45 6.68 -6.07
CA LYS A 227 0.53 5.96 -5.27
C LYS A 227 0.62 6.51 -3.84
N LEU A 228 0.67 7.83 -3.68
CA LEU A 228 0.69 8.51 -2.39
C LEU A 228 -0.51 8.12 -1.52
N VAL A 229 -1.73 8.23 -2.04
CA VAL A 229 -2.96 7.95 -1.28
C VAL A 229 -3.09 6.45 -0.98
N THR A 230 -2.76 5.57 -1.93
CA THR A 230 -2.77 4.12 -1.71
C THR A 230 -1.75 3.70 -0.65
N ASN A 231 -0.53 4.25 -0.67
CA ASN A 231 0.45 3.96 0.36
C ASN A 231 0.03 4.52 1.73
N ALA A 232 -0.64 5.68 1.75
CA ALA A 232 -1.22 6.25 2.97
C ALA A 232 -2.32 5.34 3.55
N ILE A 233 -3.18 4.75 2.72
CA ILE A 233 -4.17 3.75 3.15
C ILE A 233 -3.48 2.57 3.83
N ALA A 234 -2.46 1.98 3.19
CA ALA A 234 -1.71 0.86 3.77
C ALA A 234 -1.07 1.24 5.12
N TRP A 235 -0.38 2.39 5.17
CA TRP A 235 0.27 2.89 6.37
C TRP A 235 -0.73 3.13 7.51
N CYS A 236 -1.88 3.72 7.20
CA CYS A 236 -2.94 3.98 8.17
C CYS A 236 -3.54 2.68 8.74
N LEU A 237 -3.69 1.64 7.91
CA LEU A 237 -4.16 0.32 8.31
C LEU A 237 -3.11 -0.56 9.02
N GLY A 238 -1.93 0.00 9.33
CA GLY A 238 -0.87 -0.73 10.02
C GLY A 238 -0.02 -1.64 9.13
N ALA A 239 -0.30 -1.68 7.82
CA ALA A 239 0.55 -2.35 6.85
C ALA A 239 1.71 -1.41 6.43
N GLU A 240 2.93 -1.94 6.31
CA GLU A 240 3.98 -1.20 5.61
C GLU A 240 3.71 -1.29 4.10
N ALA A 241 3.64 -0.14 3.42
CA ALA A 241 3.69 -0.14 1.97
C ALA A 241 5.01 -0.80 1.54
N LYS A 242 4.92 -1.81 0.67
CA LYS A 242 6.10 -2.49 0.10
C LYS A 242 6.33 -1.96 -1.32
N PRO A 243 7.58 -1.77 -1.76
CA PRO A 243 7.87 -1.48 -3.15
C PRO A 243 7.24 -2.55 -4.05
N SER A 244 6.52 -2.13 -5.09
CA SER A 244 6.08 -3.06 -6.14
C SER A 244 7.28 -3.55 -6.94
N ALA A 245 7.13 -4.67 -7.66
CA ALA A 245 8.19 -5.15 -8.53
C ALA A 245 8.59 -4.11 -9.59
N ALA A 246 7.64 -3.28 -10.05
CA ALA A 246 7.91 -2.15 -10.94
C ALA A 246 8.73 -1.03 -10.26
N ASP A 247 8.43 -0.70 -8.99
CA ASP A 247 9.20 0.30 -8.23
C ASP A 247 10.65 -0.17 -8.05
N ILE A 248 10.84 -1.46 -7.75
CA ILE A 248 12.17 -2.08 -7.63
C ILE A 248 12.88 -2.09 -8.98
N ALA A 249 12.17 -2.45 -10.06
CA ALA A 249 12.72 -2.45 -11.40
C ALA A 249 13.21 -1.05 -11.81
N ALA A 250 12.40 0.00 -11.56
CA ALA A 250 12.81 1.38 -11.79
C ALA A 250 14.04 1.77 -10.96
N LYS A 251 14.07 1.41 -9.67
CA LYS A 251 15.20 1.67 -8.74
C LYS A 251 16.53 1.10 -9.26
N TYR A 252 16.51 -0.08 -9.89
CA TYR A 252 17.70 -0.76 -10.40
C TYR A 252 17.85 -0.69 -11.92
N SER A 253 17.02 0.09 -12.61
CA SER A 253 17.01 0.21 -14.07
C SER A 253 16.86 -1.14 -14.80
N VAL A 254 15.98 -2.00 -14.28
CA VAL A 254 15.65 -3.30 -14.88
C VAL A 254 14.45 -3.14 -15.80
N GLU A 255 14.60 -3.53 -17.06
CA GLU A 255 13.51 -3.49 -18.04
C GLU A 255 12.61 -4.73 -17.92
N ALA A 256 11.30 -4.54 -18.09
CA ALA A 256 10.35 -5.63 -18.03
C ALA A 256 10.51 -6.57 -19.24
N GLY A 257 10.62 -7.87 -18.99
CA GLY A 257 10.72 -8.90 -20.01
C GLY A 257 12.14 -9.20 -20.50
N GLU A 258 13.14 -8.40 -20.13
CA GLU A 258 14.54 -8.65 -20.50
C GLU A 258 15.34 -9.14 -19.28
N PRO A 259 15.82 -10.41 -19.27
CA PRO A 259 16.61 -10.93 -18.16
C PRO A 259 17.89 -10.11 -17.93
N PHE A 260 18.02 -9.52 -16.76
CA PHE A 260 19.17 -8.71 -16.40
C PHE A 260 20.20 -9.54 -15.63
N ARG A 261 21.46 -9.59 -16.12
CA ARG A 261 22.52 -10.41 -15.52
C ARG A 261 23.46 -9.54 -14.70
N ILE A 262 23.68 -9.90 -13.44
CA ILE A 262 24.46 -9.07 -12.50
C ILE A 262 25.49 -9.87 -11.70
N GLY A 263 26.45 -9.16 -11.10
CA GLY A 263 27.44 -9.72 -10.18
C GLY A 263 26.92 -9.88 -8.74
N VAL A 264 27.74 -10.52 -7.89
CA VAL A 264 27.37 -10.88 -6.50
C VAL A 264 26.97 -9.68 -5.65
N ALA A 265 27.73 -8.57 -5.72
CA ALA A 265 27.50 -7.41 -4.85
C ALA A 265 26.13 -6.76 -5.07
N LEU A 266 25.74 -6.53 -6.33
CA LEU A 266 24.42 -5.97 -6.65
C LEU A 266 23.30 -6.97 -6.35
N PHE A 267 23.53 -8.26 -6.59
CA PHE A 267 22.54 -9.31 -6.31
C PHE A 267 22.24 -9.41 -4.81
N GLU A 268 23.27 -9.40 -3.96
CA GLU A 268 23.13 -9.38 -2.52
C GLU A 268 22.40 -8.11 -2.04
N LYS A 269 22.78 -6.95 -2.58
CA LYS A 269 22.12 -5.69 -2.27
C LYS A 269 20.62 -5.73 -2.58
N MET A 270 20.25 -6.16 -3.78
CA MET A 270 18.84 -6.30 -4.19
C MET A 270 18.09 -7.27 -3.27
N TRP A 271 18.70 -8.40 -2.93
CA TRP A 271 18.09 -9.37 -2.03
C TRP A 271 17.86 -8.82 -0.62
N ARG A 272 18.85 -8.16 -0.03
CA ARG A 272 18.78 -7.65 1.35
C ARG A 272 17.91 -6.42 1.50
N ASP A 273 18.09 -5.43 0.63
CA ASP A 273 17.42 -4.14 0.75
C ASP A 273 15.92 -4.25 0.46
N ASP A 274 15.54 -5.09 -0.52
CA ASP A 274 14.18 -5.17 -1.03
C ASP A 274 13.50 -6.52 -0.73
N LYS A 275 14.17 -7.43 0.00
CA LYS A 275 13.66 -8.74 0.44
C LYS A 275 13.07 -9.57 -0.71
N LEU A 276 13.74 -9.57 -1.85
CA LEU A 276 13.26 -10.19 -3.09
C LEU A 276 13.22 -11.72 -2.99
N THR A 277 12.38 -12.34 -3.82
CA THR A 277 12.27 -13.80 -3.84
C THR A 277 13.46 -14.42 -4.57
N LEU A 278 14.23 -15.24 -3.85
CA LEU A 278 15.31 -16.04 -4.42
C LEU A 278 14.76 -17.33 -5.04
N LEU A 279 15.28 -17.68 -6.21
CA LEU A 279 15.00 -18.94 -6.90
C LEU A 279 16.29 -19.69 -7.21
N ASP A 280 16.46 -20.84 -6.57
CA ASP A 280 17.53 -21.79 -6.81
C ASP A 280 17.07 -22.81 -7.84
N VAL A 281 17.73 -22.84 -9.00
CA VAL A 281 17.42 -23.78 -10.08
C VAL A 281 18.43 -24.92 -10.23
N ARG A 282 19.21 -25.18 -9.17
CA ARG A 282 20.17 -26.29 -9.10
C ARG A 282 19.51 -27.63 -8.83
N THR A 283 20.27 -28.71 -8.97
CA THR A 283 19.77 -30.07 -8.70
C THR A 283 19.61 -30.34 -7.20
N THR A 284 18.87 -31.39 -6.86
CA THR A 284 18.68 -31.82 -5.45
C THR A 284 20.01 -31.98 -4.68
N PRO A 285 21.04 -32.67 -5.20
CA PRO A 285 22.31 -32.80 -4.47
C PRO A 285 23.02 -31.45 -4.26
N GLU A 286 22.92 -30.53 -5.24
CA GLU A 286 23.52 -29.20 -5.13
C GLU A 286 22.83 -28.34 -4.09
N TYR A 287 21.49 -28.39 -4.02
CA TYR A 287 20.70 -27.68 -3.01
C TYR A 287 20.96 -28.22 -1.60
N GLN A 288 21.00 -29.55 -1.46
CA GLN A 288 21.28 -30.22 -0.18
C GLN A 288 22.69 -29.98 0.34
N ALA A 289 23.67 -29.83 -0.55
CA ALA A 289 25.04 -29.47 -0.18
C ALA A 289 25.17 -28.05 0.39
N GLY A 290 24.17 -27.19 0.15
CA GLY A 290 24.06 -25.84 0.70
C GLY A 290 23.52 -24.85 -0.34
N HIS A 291 22.76 -23.85 0.12
CA HIS A 291 22.04 -22.88 -0.71
C HIS A 291 21.98 -21.50 -0.06
N LEU A 292 21.52 -20.49 -0.81
CA LEU A 292 21.30 -19.14 -0.27
C LEU A 292 20.10 -19.17 0.71
N PRO A 293 20.18 -18.48 1.85
CA PRO A 293 19.11 -18.49 2.83
C PRO A 293 17.74 -18.07 2.30
N GLY A 294 16.70 -18.83 2.65
CA GLY A 294 15.32 -18.50 2.29
C GLY A 294 15.00 -18.61 0.79
N THR A 295 15.82 -19.34 0.03
CA THR A 295 15.56 -19.57 -1.39
C THR A 295 14.37 -20.51 -1.60
N ARG A 296 13.55 -20.21 -2.61
CA ARG A 296 12.68 -21.24 -3.19
C ARG A 296 13.51 -22.11 -4.11
N TRP A 297 13.32 -23.42 -4.07
CA TRP A 297 14.05 -24.36 -4.92
C TRP A 297 13.13 -25.00 -5.95
N ILE A 298 13.53 -24.94 -7.23
CA ILE A 298 12.85 -25.59 -8.35
C ILE A 298 13.92 -26.11 -9.32
N ASP A 299 14.18 -27.41 -9.32
CA ASP A 299 15.23 -28.02 -10.15
C ASP A 299 14.96 -27.81 -11.65
N TRP A 300 15.90 -27.15 -12.34
CA TRP A 300 15.86 -26.90 -13.78
C TRP A 300 15.74 -28.18 -14.63
N PHE A 301 16.35 -29.29 -14.20
CA PHE A 301 16.32 -30.55 -14.93
C PHE A 301 15.10 -31.41 -14.61
N SER A 302 14.29 -31.01 -13.63
CA SER A 302 13.03 -31.68 -13.36
C SER A 302 12.06 -31.50 -14.53
N PRO A 303 11.38 -32.56 -15.00
CA PRO A 303 10.33 -32.42 -16.01
C PRO A 303 9.19 -31.50 -15.52
N ALA A 304 9.01 -31.36 -14.21
CA ALA A 304 8.00 -30.50 -13.59
C ALA A 304 8.40 -29.02 -13.48
N PHE A 305 9.60 -28.61 -13.93
CA PHE A 305 10.10 -27.24 -13.76
C PHE A 305 9.10 -26.19 -14.27
N ALA A 306 8.52 -26.40 -15.45
CA ALA A 306 7.58 -25.44 -16.04
C ALA A 306 6.28 -25.34 -15.23
N ASP A 307 5.78 -26.47 -14.73
CA ASP A 307 4.54 -26.50 -13.95
C ASP A 307 4.72 -25.85 -12.57
N GLU A 308 5.87 -26.07 -11.92
CA GLU A 308 6.20 -25.43 -10.65
C GLU A 308 6.41 -23.91 -10.79
N VAL A 309 7.08 -23.48 -11.86
CA VAL A 309 7.24 -22.06 -12.18
C VAL A 309 5.89 -21.42 -12.51
N ALA A 310 4.99 -22.10 -13.21
CA ALA A 310 3.68 -21.56 -13.58
C ALA A 310 2.80 -21.23 -12.37
N LYS A 311 3.07 -21.83 -11.20
CA LYS A 311 2.39 -21.55 -9.92
C LYS A 311 2.90 -20.28 -9.24
N LEU A 312 4.00 -19.70 -9.71
CA LEU A 312 4.56 -18.47 -9.14
C LEU A 312 3.81 -17.22 -9.63
N ASP A 313 3.87 -16.17 -8.82
CA ASP A 313 3.25 -14.87 -9.13
C ASP A 313 4.08 -14.12 -10.18
N LYS A 314 3.53 -13.96 -11.38
CA LYS A 314 4.23 -13.37 -12.53
C LYS A 314 4.53 -11.88 -12.39
N ASP A 315 3.85 -11.21 -11.45
CA ASP A 315 4.03 -9.79 -11.16
C ASP A 315 5.09 -9.54 -10.08
N LYS A 316 5.66 -10.59 -9.47
CA LYS A 316 6.78 -10.48 -8.52
C LYS A 316 8.14 -10.36 -9.21
N PHE A 317 9.09 -9.85 -8.42
CA PHE A 317 10.49 -9.74 -8.81
C PHE A 317 11.28 -10.95 -8.29
N TYR A 318 11.97 -11.66 -9.19
CA TYR A 318 12.75 -12.85 -8.84
C TYR A 318 14.24 -12.68 -9.10
N LEU A 319 15.01 -13.13 -8.13
CA LEU A 319 16.47 -13.27 -8.19
C LEU A 319 16.81 -14.75 -8.39
N VAL A 320 17.26 -15.10 -9.59
CA VAL A 320 17.46 -16.49 -10.02
C VAL A 320 18.95 -16.82 -10.05
N TYR A 321 19.34 -17.97 -9.49
CA TYR A 321 20.72 -18.44 -9.57
C TYR A 321 20.81 -19.94 -9.79
N CYS A 322 21.91 -20.38 -10.38
CA CYS A 322 22.30 -21.78 -10.47
C CYS A 322 23.74 -21.95 -9.98
N ALA A 323 24.41 -23.07 -10.30
CA ALA A 323 25.80 -23.25 -9.90
C ALA A 323 26.77 -22.18 -10.43
N GLY A 324 26.65 -21.79 -11.69
CA GLY A 324 27.60 -20.90 -12.37
C GLY A 324 26.97 -20.01 -13.45
N GLY A 325 25.70 -19.63 -13.30
CA GLY A 325 24.99 -18.68 -14.17
C GLY A 325 24.38 -19.22 -15.48
N VAL A 326 24.76 -20.42 -15.96
CA VAL A 326 24.25 -20.89 -17.27
C VAL A 326 22.79 -21.36 -17.22
N ARG A 327 22.41 -22.19 -16.23
CA ARG A 327 21.04 -22.70 -16.09
C ARG A 327 20.07 -21.60 -15.69
N SER A 328 20.48 -20.71 -14.78
CA SER A 328 19.66 -19.59 -14.31
C SER A 328 19.37 -18.58 -15.43
N ALA A 329 20.32 -18.30 -16.32
CA ALA A 329 20.04 -17.49 -17.50
C ALA A 329 19.00 -18.13 -18.44
N ARG A 330 19.06 -19.46 -18.64
CA ARG A 330 18.06 -20.20 -19.42
C ARG A 330 16.70 -20.23 -18.72
N ALA A 331 16.70 -20.37 -17.40
CA ALA A 331 15.49 -20.31 -16.57
C ALA A 331 14.82 -18.95 -16.69
N CYS A 332 15.58 -17.84 -16.56
CA CYS A 332 15.03 -16.50 -16.73
C CYS A 332 14.41 -16.32 -18.12
N LYS A 333 15.10 -16.74 -19.19
CA LYS A 333 14.55 -16.65 -20.55
C LYS A 333 13.24 -17.45 -20.72
N LYS A 334 13.16 -18.65 -20.11
CA LYS A 334 11.94 -19.46 -20.13
C LYS A 334 10.80 -18.79 -19.34
N MET A 335 11.10 -18.28 -18.15
CA MET A 335 10.16 -17.55 -17.31
C MET A 335 9.64 -16.28 -17.99
N THR A 336 10.50 -15.50 -18.65
CA THR A 336 10.08 -14.38 -19.50
C THR A 336 9.03 -14.83 -20.52
N GLY A 337 9.29 -15.92 -21.26
CA GLY A 337 8.34 -16.48 -22.23
C GLY A 337 7.02 -16.96 -21.61
N MET A 338 6.97 -17.19 -20.29
CA MET A 338 5.78 -17.55 -19.52
C MET A 338 5.04 -16.32 -18.94
N GLY A 339 5.53 -15.12 -19.20
CA GLY A 339 4.94 -13.84 -18.80
C GLY A 339 5.49 -13.23 -17.52
N PHE A 340 6.60 -13.73 -16.98
CA PHE A 340 7.28 -13.09 -15.84
C PHE A 340 7.96 -11.81 -16.31
N LYS A 341 7.73 -10.72 -15.58
CA LYS A 341 8.19 -9.39 -16.00
C LYS A 341 9.59 -9.05 -15.48
N TYR A 342 9.92 -9.42 -14.25
CA TYR A 342 11.11 -8.92 -13.58
C TYR A 342 12.00 -10.06 -13.06
N LEU A 343 13.06 -10.35 -13.80
CA LEU A 343 13.95 -11.48 -13.57
C LEU A 343 15.40 -11.03 -13.62
N VAL A 344 16.15 -11.38 -12.57
CA VAL A 344 17.58 -11.08 -12.48
C VAL A 344 18.36 -12.37 -12.28
N ASP A 345 19.38 -12.58 -13.12
CA ASP A 345 20.28 -13.73 -13.04
C ASP A 345 21.58 -13.37 -12.31
N LEU A 346 21.98 -14.21 -11.35
CA LEU A 346 23.31 -14.16 -10.76
C LEU A 346 24.33 -14.77 -11.72
N ALA A 347 25.06 -13.92 -12.46
CA ALA A 347 25.97 -14.37 -13.51
C ALA A 347 27.09 -15.30 -13.00
N PRO A 348 27.72 -15.07 -11.83
CA PRO A 348 28.69 -16.00 -11.26
C PRO A 348 28.09 -17.26 -10.63
N GLY A 349 26.76 -17.31 -10.49
CA GLY A 349 26.02 -18.34 -9.75
C GLY A 349 26.46 -18.52 -8.29
N PHE A 350 26.05 -19.64 -7.71
CA PHE A 350 26.39 -20.08 -6.36
C PHE A 350 27.91 -20.19 -6.14
N LYS A 351 28.68 -20.52 -7.17
CA LYS A 351 30.15 -20.53 -7.10
C LYS A 351 30.71 -19.15 -6.74
N GLY A 352 30.26 -18.10 -7.43
CA GLY A 352 30.68 -16.74 -7.11
C GLY A 352 30.14 -16.25 -5.77
N TRP A 353 28.92 -16.63 -5.39
CA TRP A 353 28.37 -16.33 -4.06
C TRP A 353 29.26 -16.87 -2.93
N LYS A 354 29.67 -18.13 -3.02
CA LYS A 354 30.60 -18.74 -2.06
C LYS A 354 31.99 -18.09 -2.09
N ALA A 355 32.51 -17.78 -3.27
CA ALA A 355 33.81 -17.13 -3.40
C ALA A 355 33.85 -15.75 -2.75
N ALA A 356 32.71 -15.05 -2.68
CA ALA A 356 32.56 -13.78 -1.99
C ALA A 356 32.45 -13.92 -0.45
N GLY A 357 32.41 -15.14 0.09
CA GLY A 357 32.29 -15.39 1.54
C GLY A 357 30.88 -15.18 2.10
N ASN A 358 29.87 -15.12 1.24
CA ASN A 358 28.49 -14.85 1.65
C ASN A 358 27.84 -16.05 2.34
N ALA A 359 26.83 -15.77 3.17
CA ALA A 359 26.13 -16.78 3.97
C ALA A 359 25.44 -17.85 3.10
N ILE A 360 25.48 -19.09 3.58
CA ILE A 360 24.77 -20.24 3.02
C ILE A 360 24.06 -20.99 4.15
N GLU A 361 22.96 -21.66 3.83
CA GLU A 361 22.27 -22.59 4.74
C GLU A 361 22.24 -24.00 4.16
N LYS A 362 21.97 -24.98 5.01
CA LYS A 362 21.72 -26.37 4.63
C LYS A 362 20.27 -26.72 5.02
N PRO A 363 19.61 -27.61 4.27
CA PRO A 363 18.21 -27.97 4.52
C PRO A 363 17.98 -28.55 5.92
#